data_AF-A0A7M5XKV8-F1
#
_entry.id   AF-A0A7M5XKV8-F1
#
_cell.length_a   1.000
_cell.length_b   1.000
_cell.length_c   1.000
_cell.angle_alpha   90.00
_cell.angle_beta   90.00
_cell.angle_gamma   90.00
#
_symmetry.space_group_name_H-M   'P 1'
#
loop_
_entity.id
_entity.type
_entity.pdbx_description
1 polymer ?
#
loop_
_entity_poly.entity_id
_entity_poly.type
_entity_poly.pdbx_seq_one_letter_code
_entity_poly.pdbx_strand_id
1 'polypeptide(L)'
;KATCKICPTGSRCPDNDLIARDNFHGFYENKTADYQFLLCPERYCCSSTTKHCKSPTTCNLHRKGRLCGRCEEGYFISFFNNKCINISECTNGSKHSFWTLFFISFITLAVLLTFLKDLITAIKCAGPIIMACLRKTCTKKREEDANEIDEMEELQAGDNRRKRKEISTSSIFNILVSFFQLKALITVQSNEKTLVDKLMKMDIMVKSSEALDALCPFRGFNVVWREVLNGYTVPFLLLMTIATLHLIVKLLKHFRPSSLRLTWLITRFCVGYYIIIAFCYKNTCRTVFQLLNCKTMNEVTFLYIDGTVECFSLWQVANMLFLVFWVVPFPLAVVLGYYLFKNKKISVTTYLIFLIFPMFCILRTCFSRWKRTGETDRSDFIGNRFAEIFEQPYREKFFWWESWRLIERFIVSGIAVFLTNPIYRILYLTPVFASLSYFHFRMNPYKRSMYILKRLDTVSWFFLSIHLFINGMRAVVYIYDVPNIDFISHALEAAKILE
;
A
#
# COMPACT_ATOMS: atom_id res chain seq x y z
N LYS A 1 19.92 53.31 -12.62
CA LYS A 1 18.69 52.51 -12.87
C LYS A 1 18.79 51.22 -12.07
N ALA A 2 17.97 51.04 -11.04
CA ALA A 2 17.87 49.76 -10.36
C ALA A 2 17.05 48.80 -11.24
N THR A 3 17.63 47.66 -11.62
CA THR A 3 16.94 46.60 -12.36
C THR A 3 16.28 45.65 -11.37
N CYS A 4 14.96 45.73 -11.22
CA CYS A 4 14.20 44.77 -10.43
C CYS A 4 14.20 43.40 -11.11
N LYS A 5 14.58 42.35 -10.39
CA LYS A 5 14.44 40.96 -10.83
C LYS A 5 13.09 40.40 -10.36
N ILE A 6 12.50 39.53 -11.16
CA ILE A 6 11.28 38.79 -10.78
C ILE A 6 11.67 37.80 -9.67
N CYS A 7 10.84 37.70 -8.62
CA CYS A 7 11.05 36.71 -7.56
C CYS A 7 11.08 35.29 -8.14
N PRO A 8 12.10 34.47 -7.78
CA PRO A 8 12.17 33.08 -8.21
C PRO A 8 10.91 32.29 -7.86
N THR A 9 10.48 31.37 -8.74
CA THR A 9 9.35 30.49 -8.47
C THR A 9 9.60 29.68 -7.20
N GLY A 10 8.61 29.62 -6.30
CA GLY A 10 8.76 28.98 -4.97
C GLY A 10 9.24 29.93 -3.86
N SER A 11 9.38 31.22 -4.16
CA SER A 11 9.72 32.28 -3.19
C SER A 11 8.68 33.40 -3.11
N ARG A 12 8.83 34.26 -2.10
CA ARG A 12 8.17 35.55 -1.92
C ARG A 12 9.24 36.57 -1.59
N CYS A 13 9.11 37.79 -2.11
CA CYS A 13 10.04 38.89 -1.76
C CYS A 13 9.30 40.10 -1.17
N PRO A 14 8.75 40.00 0.06
CA PRO A 14 8.26 41.19 0.75
C PRO A 14 9.44 42.10 1.07
N ASP A 15 9.30 43.40 0.82
CA ASP A 15 10.29 44.44 1.20
C ASP A 15 11.74 44.16 0.75
N ASN A 16 11.91 43.53 -0.42
CA ASN A 16 13.19 43.07 -1.01
C ASN A 16 13.90 41.90 -0.29
N ASP A 17 13.29 41.31 0.74
CA ASP A 17 13.84 40.13 1.42
C ASP A 17 13.39 38.85 0.72
N LEU A 18 14.33 38.02 0.27
CA LEU A 18 14.02 36.75 -0.35
C LEU A 18 13.62 35.70 0.70
N ILE A 19 12.39 35.19 0.61
CA ILE A 19 11.82 34.22 1.55
C ILE A 19 11.22 33.03 0.80
N ALA A 20 11.30 31.82 1.35
CA ALA A 20 10.66 30.64 0.76
C ALA A 20 9.12 30.69 0.89
N ARG A 21 8.42 30.19 -0.14
CA ARG A 21 7.00 29.81 -0.02
C ARG A 21 6.85 28.58 0.86
N ASP A 22 5.62 28.34 1.30
CA ASP A 22 5.26 27.19 2.12
C ASP A 22 5.73 25.88 1.47
N ASN A 23 6.39 25.03 2.25
CA ASN A 23 6.98 23.76 1.84
C ASN A 23 8.03 23.83 0.70
N PHE A 24 8.60 25.00 0.41
CA PHE A 24 9.77 25.15 -0.46
C PHE A 24 11.05 25.35 0.35
N HIS A 25 12.16 24.94 -0.24
CA HIS A 25 13.51 25.19 0.26
C HIS A 25 14.38 25.76 -0.85
N GLY A 26 14.95 26.92 -0.56
CA GLY A 26 15.84 27.65 -1.44
C GLY A 26 17.27 27.14 -1.34
N PHE A 27 18.02 27.28 -2.43
CA PHE A 27 19.45 27.05 -2.49
C PHE A 27 20.07 27.96 -3.55
N TYR A 28 21.32 28.35 -3.33
CA TYR A 28 22.04 29.20 -4.27
C TYR A 28 22.65 28.32 -5.37
N GLU A 29 22.32 28.60 -6.64
CA GLU A 29 22.84 27.89 -7.80
C GLU A 29 24.05 28.64 -8.37
N ASN A 30 25.22 28.00 -8.33
CA ASN A 30 26.48 28.66 -8.70
C ASN A 30 26.52 29.05 -10.20
N LYS A 31 25.87 28.27 -11.07
CA LYS A 31 25.87 28.50 -12.53
C LYS A 31 25.06 29.73 -12.93
N THR A 32 23.92 29.95 -12.29
CA THR A 32 23.03 31.07 -12.60
C THR A 32 23.26 32.27 -11.69
N ALA A 33 24.11 32.13 -10.68
CA ALA A 33 24.35 33.13 -9.63
C ALA A 33 23.04 33.65 -9.01
N ASP A 34 22.08 32.75 -8.80
CA ASP A 34 20.73 33.07 -8.33
C ASP A 34 20.17 31.96 -7.44
N TYR A 35 19.16 32.29 -6.63
CA TYR A 35 18.47 31.31 -5.80
C TYR A 35 17.43 30.53 -6.60
N GLN A 36 17.49 29.20 -6.46
CA GLN A 36 16.46 28.29 -6.94
C GLN A 36 15.74 27.66 -5.76
N PHE A 37 14.49 27.24 -5.97
CA PHE A 37 13.67 26.64 -4.93
C PHE A 37 13.16 25.28 -5.39
N LEU A 38 13.19 24.32 -4.47
CA LEU A 38 12.65 22.99 -4.68
C LEU A 38 11.59 22.71 -3.62
N LEU A 39 10.56 21.94 -4.00
CA LEU A 39 9.59 21.44 -3.02
C LEU A 39 10.29 20.46 -2.08
N CYS A 40 9.96 20.57 -0.80
CA CYS A 40 10.42 19.65 0.22
C CYS A 40 9.49 18.44 0.34
N PRO A 41 9.99 17.32 0.90
CA PRO A 41 9.12 16.28 1.40
C PRO A 41 8.07 16.86 2.35
N GLU A 42 6.87 16.26 2.36
CA GLU A 42 5.72 16.80 3.06
C GLU A 42 6.01 17.08 4.55
N ARG A 43 5.80 18.34 4.98
CA ARG A 43 5.99 18.85 6.35
C ARG A 43 7.45 18.94 6.82
N TYR A 44 8.43 18.90 5.91
CA TYR A 44 9.84 19.05 6.28
C TYR A 44 10.24 20.52 6.38
N CYS A 45 9.70 21.33 5.46
CA CYS A 45 9.98 22.76 5.38
C CYS A 45 8.92 23.59 6.09
N CYS A 46 9.22 24.88 6.21
CA CYS A 46 8.34 25.85 6.85
C CYS A 46 6.92 25.88 6.22
N SER A 47 5.93 26.14 7.05
CA SER A 47 4.51 26.30 6.69
C SER A 47 3.96 27.55 7.38
N SER A 48 3.07 28.29 6.72
CA SER A 48 2.40 29.49 7.24
C SER A 48 1.73 29.29 8.61
N THR A 49 1.30 28.07 8.91
CA THR A 49 0.74 27.65 10.20
C THR A 49 1.73 27.59 11.37
N THR A 50 3.05 27.54 11.11
CA THR A 50 4.09 27.30 12.13
C THR A 50 5.02 28.51 12.37
N LYS A 51 4.51 29.74 12.13
CA LYS A 51 5.24 31.02 12.01
C LYS A 51 5.86 31.20 10.62
N HIS A 52 5.68 32.39 10.05
CA HIS A 52 6.16 32.75 8.70
C HIS A 52 7.63 32.37 8.50
N CYS A 53 7.94 31.87 7.30
CA CYS A 53 9.29 31.48 6.92
C CYS A 53 10.20 32.70 7.00
N LYS A 54 11.33 32.58 7.71
CA LYS A 54 12.23 33.70 7.98
C LYS A 54 13.35 33.85 6.96
N SER A 55 13.62 32.78 6.22
CA SER A 55 14.72 32.71 5.25
C SER A 55 14.39 31.74 4.12
N PRO A 56 15.16 31.78 3.00
CA PRO A 56 15.02 30.82 1.90
C PRO A 56 15.21 29.37 2.33
N THR A 57 15.99 29.12 3.39
CA THR A 57 16.41 27.78 3.83
C THR A 57 15.72 27.32 5.12
N THR A 58 14.64 27.98 5.55
CA THR A 58 14.00 27.70 6.84
C THR A 58 13.39 26.29 6.89
N CYS A 59 13.76 25.52 7.92
CA CYS A 59 13.25 24.17 8.18
C CYS A 59 12.28 24.14 9.37
N ASN A 60 11.44 23.10 9.44
CA ASN A 60 10.48 22.90 10.53
C ASN A 60 10.85 21.68 11.40
N LEU A 61 10.32 21.60 12.63
CA LEU A 61 10.40 20.42 13.50
C LEU A 61 11.83 19.91 13.80
N HIS A 62 12.76 20.81 14.14
CA HIS A 62 14.17 20.46 14.44
C HIS A 62 14.89 19.74 13.29
N ARG A 63 14.57 20.15 12.05
CA ARG A 63 15.22 19.66 10.84
C ARG A 63 16.27 20.63 10.32
N LYS A 64 17.28 20.10 9.64
CA LYS A 64 18.39 20.86 9.04
C LYS A 64 18.87 20.18 7.74
N GLY A 65 19.72 20.88 7.00
CA GLY A 65 20.34 20.39 5.77
C GLY A 65 19.50 20.65 4.52
N ARG A 66 19.97 20.16 3.36
CA ARG A 66 19.29 20.34 2.07
C ARG A 66 17.88 19.73 2.15
N LEU A 67 16.87 20.48 1.70
CA LEU A 67 15.45 20.09 1.76
C LEU A 67 14.95 19.69 3.16
N CYS A 68 15.66 20.10 4.22
CA CYS A 68 15.33 19.77 5.61
C CYS A 68 15.20 18.26 5.89
N GLY A 69 15.99 17.44 5.17
CA GLY A 69 15.85 15.98 5.24
C GLY A 69 16.50 15.35 6.48
N ARG A 70 17.46 16.02 7.13
CA ARG A 70 18.15 15.54 8.34
C ARG A 70 17.58 16.18 9.61
N CYS A 71 17.67 15.47 10.73
CA CYS A 71 17.41 16.04 12.05
C CYS A 71 18.64 16.80 12.59
N GLU A 72 18.40 17.79 13.44
CA GLU A 72 19.44 18.49 14.20
C GLU A 72 20.24 17.53 15.09
N GLU A 73 21.45 17.95 15.50
CA GLU A 73 22.27 17.17 16.42
C GLU A 73 21.56 16.99 17.75
N GLY A 74 21.59 15.76 18.29
CA GLY A 74 20.81 15.40 19.47
C GLY A 74 19.35 15.02 19.20
N TYR A 75 18.90 15.04 17.94
CA TYR A 75 17.53 14.65 17.55
C TYR A 75 17.53 13.49 16.54
N PHE A 76 16.52 12.62 16.65
CA PHE A 76 16.27 11.51 15.72
C PHE A 76 14.85 11.55 15.17
N ILE A 77 14.65 10.93 14.00
CA ILE A 77 13.32 10.86 13.40
C ILE A 77 12.42 9.90 14.18
N SER A 78 11.14 10.22 14.35
CA SER A 78 10.16 9.25 14.85
C SER A 78 9.79 8.21 13.78
N PHE A 79 9.43 7.00 14.21
CA PHE A 79 8.92 5.97 13.31
C PHE A 79 7.56 6.32 12.65
N PHE A 80 6.60 6.86 13.41
CA PHE A 80 5.21 7.07 12.94
C PHE A 80 4.91 8.49 12.46
N ASN A 81 5.81 9.45 12.71
CA ASN A 81 5.60 10.84 12.36
C ASN A 81 6.85 11.48 11.71
N ASN A 82 6.70 12.70 11.19
CA ASN A 82 7.78 13.43 10.51
C ASN A 82 8.58 14.35 11.45
N LYS A 83 8.37 14.26 12.76
CA LYS A 83 9.04 15.12 13.76
C LYS A 83 10.39 14.53 14.13
N CYS A 84 11.37 15.39 14.32
CA CYS A 84 12.62 15.04 14.97
C CYS A 84 12.43 15.18 16.49
N ILE A 85 12.83 14.16 17.25
CA ILE A 85 12.60 14.00 18.69
C ILE A 85 13.94 13.91 19.39
N ASN A 86 14.02 14.50 20.58
CA ASN A 86 15.27 14.54 21.33
C ASN A 86 15.72 13.11 21.71
N ILE A 87 17.03 12.86 21.67
CA ILE A 87 17.62 11.57 22.03
C ILE A 87 17.20 11.09 23.43
N SER A 88 17.04 12.00 24.39
CA SER A 88 16.65 11.68 25.77
C SER A 88 15.24 11.06 25.84
N GLU A 89 14.31 11.61 25.08
CA GLU A 89 12.93 11.12 24.95
C GLU A 89 12.86 9.79 24.21
N CYS A 90 13.75 9.57 23.23
CA CYS A 90 13.89 8.26 22.61
C CYS A 90 14.38 7.21 23.65
N THR A 91 15.37 7.51 24.50
CA THR A 91 16.01 6.50 25.36
C THR A 91 15.15 5.94 26.49
N ASN A 92 14.24 6.72 27.07
CA ASN A 92 13.52 6.32 28.29
C ASN A 92 12.30 5.40 28.03
N GLY A 93 11.84 5.28 26.79
CA GLY A 93 10.63 4.48 26.47
C GLY A 93 10.67 3.62 25.20
N SER A 94 11.72 3.66 24.37
CA SER A 94 11.62 3.12 22.99
C SER A 94 12.39 1.83 22.67
N LYS A 95 13.47 1.49 23.39
CA LYS A 95 14.35 0.38 22.95
C LYS A 95 13.64 -0.97 22.96
N HIS A 96 12.86 -1.29 24.00
CA HIS A 96 12.10 -2.54 24.06
C HIS A 96 10.73 -2.42 23.37
N SER A 97 10.11 -1.23 23.42
CA SER A 97 8.76 -1.00 22.90
C SER A 97 8.63 -1.27 21.40
N PHE A 98 9.63 -0.88 20.58
CA PHE A 98 9.59 -1.17 19.15
C PHE A 98 9.65 -2.68 18.87
N TRP A 99 10.57 -3.41 19.50
CA TRP A 99 10.71 -4.86 19.31
C TRP A 99 9.50 -5.63 19.83
N THR A 100 8.88 -5.17 20.94
CA THR A 100 7.62 -5.72 21.43
C THR A 100 6.50 -5.53 20.41
N LEU A 101 6.35 -4.33 19.83
CA LEU A 101 5.36 -4.09 18.77
C LEU A 101 5.63 -4.92 17.53
N PHE A 102 6.90 -5.06 17.14
CA PHE A 102 7.31 -5.91 16.02
C PHE A 102 6.94 -7.38 16.26
N PHE A 103 7.18 -7.89 17.48
CA PHE A 103 6.83 -9.26 17.85
C PHE A 103 5.31 -9.48 17.92
N ILE A 104 4.57 -8.52 18.46
CA ILE A 104 3.09 -8.54 18.45
C ILE A 104 2.58 -8.53 17.00
N SER A 105 3.16 -7.71 16.13
CA SER A 105 2.82 -7.67 14.70
C SER A 105 3.12 -9.00 14.02
N PHE A 106 4.25 -9.64 14.33
CA PHE A 106 4.60 -10.98 13.86
C PHE A 106 3.56 -12.03 14.28
N ILE A 107 3.21 -12.07 15.57
CA ILE A 107 2.19 -13.01 16.09
C ILE A 107 0.85 -12.73 15.42
N THR A 108 0.44 -11.46 15.35
CA THR A 108 -0.83 -11.05 14.74
C THR A 108 -0.87 -11.45 13.27
N LEU A 109 0.22 -11.31 12.53
CA LEU A 109 0.35 -11.75 11.14
C LEU A 109 0.25 -13.28 11.03
N ALA A 110 0.91 -14.02 11.91
CA ALA A 110 0.82 -15.48 11.95
C ALA A 110 -0.62 -15.96 12.26
N VAL A 111 -1.28 -15.33 13.22
CA VAL A 111 -2.70 -15.56 13.56
C VAL A 111 -3.57 -15.18 12.38
N LEU A 112 -3.32 -14.05 11.71
CA LEU A 112 -4.07 -13.64 10.54
C LEU A 112 -3.91 -14.65 9.40
N LEU A 113 -2.70 -15.10 9.07
CA LEU A 113 -2.49 -16.12 8.03
C LEU A 113 -3.22 -17.45 8.32
N THR A 114 -3.38 -17.79 9.60
CA THR A 114 -4.00 -19.06 10.03
C THR A 114 -5.51 -18.96 10.27
N PHE A 115 -5.99 -17.79 10.70
CA PHE A 115 -7.36 -17.55 11.14
C PHE A 115 -8.07 -16.44 10.36
N LEU A 116 -7.51 -15.82 9.32
CA LEU A 116 -8.19 -14.75 8.54
C LEU A 116 -9.56 -15.23 8.04
N LYS A 117 -9.67 -16.49 7.62
CA LYS A 117 -10.94 -17.11 7.22
C LYS A 117 -11.91 -17.29 8.39
N ASP A 118 -11.43 -17.69 9.55
CA ASP A 118 -12.24 -17.87 10.76
C ASP A 118 -12.64 -16.52 11.38
N LEU A 119 -11.80 -15.49 11.29
CA LEU A 119 -12.09 -14.12 11.73
C LEU A 119 -13.17 -13.48 10.85
N ILE A 120 -13.07 -13.63 9.52
CA ILE A 120 -14.13 -13.20 8.59
C ILE A 120 -15.44 -13.96 8.87
N THR A 121 -15.35 -15.24 9.23
CA THR A 121 -16.51 -16.07 9.59
C THR A 121 -17.09 -15.69 10.96
N ALA A 122 -16.25 -15.37 11.95
CA ALA A 122 -16.64 -14.96 13.30
C ALA A 122 -17.27 -13.56 13.32
N ILE A 123 -16.72 -12.59 12.58
CA ILE A 123 -17.34 -11.28 12.34
C ILE A 123 -18.72 -11.45 11.71
N LYS A 124 -18.86 -12.43 10.80
CA LYS A 124 -20.13 -12.80 10.17
C LYS A 124 -21.05 -13.63 11.05
N CYS A 125 -20.59 -14.28 12.11
CA CYS A 125 -21.44 -14.95 13.11
C CYS A 125 -21.92 -13.95 14.16
N ALA A 126 -21.13 -12.92 14.48
CA ALA A 126 -21.54 -11.81 15.33
C ALA A 126 -22.67 -10.99 14.70
N GLY A 127 -22.65 -10.75 13.38
CA GLY A 127 -23.72 -10.05 12.65
C GLY A 127 -25.14 -10.62 12.81
N PRO A 128 -25.38 -11.93 12.58
CA PRO A 128 -26.65 -12.60 12.80
C PRO A 128 -26.96 -12.83 14.27
N ILE A 129 -25.99 -12.84 15.20
CA ILE A 129 -26.30 -12.85 16.65
C ILE A 129 -26.87 -11.49 17.07
N ILE A 130 -26.30 -10.38 16.58
CA ILE A 130 -26.81 -9.02 16.81
C ILE A 130 -28.17 -8.82 16.12
N MET A 131 -28.34 -9.31 14.89
CA MET A 131 -29.62 -9.29 14.18
C MET A 131 -30.64 -10.29 14.74
N ALA A 132 -30.25 -11.42 15.32
CA ALA A 132 -31.15 -12.37 15.98
C ALA A 132 -31.62 -11.86 17.35
N CYS A 133 -30.78 -11.09 18.06
CA CYS A 133 -31.21 -10.31 19.22
C CYS A 133 -32.28 -9.27 18.84
N LEU A 134 -32.21 -8.68 17.64
CA LEU A 134 -33.23 -7.76 17.12
C LEU A 134 -34.46 -8.47 16.50
N ARG A 135 -34.32 -9.72 16.03
CA ARG A 135 -35.38 -10.48 15.34
C ARG A 135 -36.21 -11.36 16.27
N LYS A 136 -35.73 -11.67 17.48
CA LYS A 136 -36.49 -12.42 18.49
C LYS A 136 -37.78 -11.74 18.96
N THR A 137 -38.01 -10.47 18.60
CA THR A 137 -39.26 -9.75 18.86
C THR A 137 -40.35 -9.99 17.82
N CYS A 138 -40.04 -10.57 16.64
CA CYS A 138 -41.03 -10.80 15.58
C CYS A 138 -40.73 -12.12 14.85
N THR A 139 -41.25 -13.23 15.37
CA THR A 139 -41.89 -14.34 14.62
C THR A 139 -41.91 -15.58 15.50
N LYS A 140 -42.91 -15.65 16.38
CA LYS A 140 -43.36 -16.88 17.02
C LYS A 140 -44.63 -17.33 16.31
N LYS A 141 -44.53 -18.10 15.21
CA LYS A 141 -45.64 -18.94 14.71
C LYS A 141 -45.22 -19.86 13.55
N ARG A 142 -45.48 -21.16 13.74
CA ARG A 142 -45.73 -22.23 12.75
C ARG A 142 -44.55 -22.67 11.87
N GLU A 143 -44.36 -23.94 11.55
CA GLU A 143 -45.03 -25.22 11.86
C GLU A 143 -44.03 -26.31 11.44
N GLU A 144 -44.16 -27.49 12.05
CA GLU A 144 -43.37 -28.71 11.82
C GLU A 144 -43.70 -29.40 10.47
N ASP A 145 -42.78 -30.29 10.09
CA ASP A 145 -42.88 -31.41 9.13
C ASP A 145 -42.74 -31.14 7.61
N ALA A 146 -41.59 -31.55 7.04
CA ALA A 146 -41.50 -32.38 5.83
C ALA A 146 -40.04 -32.73 5.43
N ASN A 147 -39.80 -34.04 5.32
CA ASN A 147 -38.94 -34.75 4.35
C ASN A 147 -37.40 -34.73 4.46
N GLU A 148 -36.92 -35.86 5.00
CA GLU A 148 -35.53 -36.30 5.22
C GLU A 148 -34.82 -36.85 3.95
N ILE A 149 -35.18 -36.40 2.75
CA ILE A 149 -34.49 -36.79 1.48
C ILE A 149 -33.90 -35.56 0.75
N ASP A 150 -34.27 -34.34 1.13
CA ASP A 150 -33.76 -33.07 0.57
C ASP A 150 -32.44 -32.58 1.22
N GLU A 151 -31.99 -33.22 2.31
CA GLU A 151 -30.86 -32.70 3.10
C GLU A 151 -29.52 -32.67 2.33
N MET A 152 -29.24 -33.63 1.46
CA MET A 152 -27.95 -33.66 0.75
C MET A 152 -27.87 -32.64 -0.40
N GLU A 153 -28.98 -32.37 -1.10
CA GLU A 153 -29.04 -31.37 -2.16
C GLU A 153 -29.18 -29.95 -1.60
N GLU A 154 -29.90 -29.76 -0.48
CA GLU A 154 -29.91 -28.50 0.27
C GLU A 154 -28.59 -28.23 1.02
N LEU A 155 -27.87 -29.24 1.50
CA LEU A 155 -26.51 -29.08 2.04
C LEU A 155 -25.51 -28.68 0.96
N GLN A 156 -25.58 -29.25 -0.24
CA GLN A 156 -24.72 -28.85 -1.37
C GLN A 156 -25.13 -27.51 -1.97
N ALA A 157 -26.43 -27.21 -2.09
CA ALA A 157 -26.93 -25.90 -2.51
C ALA A 157 -26.63 -24.82 -1.47
N GLY A 158 -26.72 -25.16 -0.18
CA GLY A 158 -26.35 -24.35 0.97
C GLY A 158 -24.85 -24.09 1.05
N ASP A 159 -24.02 -25.11 0.84
CA ASP A 159 -22.56 -24.99 0.77
C ASP A 159 -22.14 -24.16 -0.45
N ASN A 160 -22.74 -24.38 -1.62
CA ASN A 160 -22.50 -23.56 -2.80
C ASN A 160 -22.93 -22.09 -2.61
N ARG A 161 -24.06 -21.84 -1.92
CA ARG A 161 -24.55 -20.49 -1.60
C ARG A 161 -23.66 -19.81 -0.55
N ARG A 162 -23.19 -20.55 0.46
CA ARG A 162 -22.25 -20.11 1.50
C ARG A 162 -20.88 -19.79 0.89
N LYS A 163 -20.35 -20.67 0.06
CA LYS A 163 -19.10 -20.52 -0.70
C LYS A 163 -19.16 -19.31 -1.62
N ARG A 164 -20.27 -19.11 -2.36
CA ARG A 164 -20.49 -17.91 -3.20
C ARG A 164 -20.51 -16.62 -2.36
N LYS A 165 -21.16 -16.62 -1.21
CA LYS A 165 -21.25 -15.48 -0.28
C LYS A 165 -19.89 -15.16 0.37
N GLU A 166 -19.12 -16.18 0.71
CA GLU A 166 -17.78 -16.05 1.29
C GLU A 166 -16.78 -15.44 0.30
N ILE A 167 -16.76 -15.95 -0.93
CA ILE A 167 -15.91 -15.45 -2.02
C ILE A 167 -16.27 -14.00 -2.37
N SER A 168 -17.55 -13.65 -2.35
CA SER A 168 -17.99 -12.27 -2.55
C SER A 168 -17.41 -11.32 -1.50
N THR A 169 -17.25 -11.73 -0.24
CA THR A 169 -16.73 -10.84 0.82
C THR A 169 -15.22 -10.62 0.69
N SER A 170 -14.44 -11.68 0.43
CA SER A 170 -12.99 -11.54 0.21
C SER A 170 -12.69 -10.65 -1.01
N SER A 171 -13.50 -10.79 -2.07
CA SER A 171 -13.37 -9.95 -3.26
C SER A 171 -13.73 -8.47 -3.00
N ILE A 172 -14.77 -8.20 -2.18
CA ILE A 172 -15.12 -6.83 -1.75
C ILE A 172 -13.95 -6.20 -0.99
N PHE A 173 -13.35 -6.93 -0.05
CA PHE A 173 -12.20 -6.44 0.71
C PHE A 173 -11.03 -6.06 -0.21
N ASN A 174 -10.72 -6.89 -1.20
CA ASN A 174 -9.65 -6.59 -2.17
C ASN A 174 -9.92 -5.32 -3.00
N ILE A 175 -11.18 -5.09 -3.39
CA ILE A 175 -11.59 -3.86 -4.11
C ILE A 175 -11.41 -2.65 -3.21
N LEU A 176 -11.95 -2.68 -1.97
CA LEU A 176 -11.83 -1.59 -1.01
C LEU A 176 -10.38 -1.27 -0.68
N VAL A 177 -9.57 -2.29 -0.43
CA VAL A 177 -8.14 -2.13 -0.22
C VAL A 177 -7.48 -1.47 -1.42
N SER A 178 -7.77 -1.94 -2.64
CA SER A 178 -7.17 -1.36 -3.85
C SER A 178 -7.55 0.12 -3.99
N PHE A 179 -8.82 0.46 -3.71
CA PHE A 179 -9.31 1.83 -3.73
C PHE A 179 -8.48 2.75 -2.82
N PHE A 180 -8.35 2.45 -1.52
CA PHE A 180 -7.58 3.39 -0.69
C PHE A 180 -6.06 3.30 -0.91
N GLN A 181 -5.53 2.17 -1.39
CA GLN A 181 -4.11 2.07 -1.73
C GLN A 181 -3.75 3.05 -2.85
N LEU A 182 -4.61 3.16 -3.86
CA LEU A 182 -4.50 4.12 -4.96
C LEU A 182 -4.83 5.54 -4.51
N LYS A 183 -5.90 5.74 -3.73
CA LYS A 183 -6.28 7.04 -3.15
C LYS A 183 -5.10 7.68 -2.40
N ALA A 184 -4.38 6.89 -1.61
CA ALA A 184 -3.23 7.34 -0.85
C ALA A 184 -2.03 7.75 -1.72
N LEU A 185 -1.95 7.33 -3.00
CA LEU A 185 -0.91 7.76 -3.95
C LEU A 185 -1.28 9.05 -4.68
N ILE A 186 -2.57 9.26 -4.96
CA ILE A 186 -3.06 10.43 -5.70
C ILE A 186 -3.33 11.65 -4.81
N THR A 187 -3.36 11.47 -3.48
CA THR A 187 -3.62 12.57 -2.54
C THR A 187 -2.39 13.47 -2.44
N VAL A 188 -2.55 14.74 -2.79
CA VAL A 188 -1.42 15.65 -3.02
C VAL A 188 -0.82 16.21 -1.74
N GLN A 189 -1.67 16.49 -0.75
CA GLN A 189 -1.32 16.97 0.58
C GLN A 189 -2.59 16.85 1.42
N SER A 190 -2.54 16.23 2.60
CA SER A 190 -3.71 16.17 3.48
C SER A 190 -3.36 16.66 4.88
N ASN A 191 -4.04 17.74 5.29
CA ASN A 191 -4.09 18.14 6.70
C ASN A 191 -4.91 17.14 7.53
N GLU A 192 -5.79 16.36 6.88
CA GLU A 192 -6.61 15.34 7.54
C GLU A 192 -6.17 13.91 7.20
N LYS A 193 -5.59 13.23 8.17
CA LYS A 193 -5.40 11.77 8.10
C LYS A 193 -6.79 11.11 8.18
N THR A 194 -7.35 10.68 7.05
CA THR A 194 -8.59 9.89 7.05
C THR A 194 -8.40 8.57 7.82
N LEU A 195 -9.47 8.01 8.39
CA LEU A 195 -9.44 6.73 9.10
C LEU A 195 -8.79 5.63 8.25
N VAL A 196 -8.96 5.68 6.94
CA VAL A 196 -8.44 4.64 6.05
C VAL A 196 -6.99 4.86 5.62
N ASP A 197 -6.53 6.12 5.51
CA ASP A 197 -5.09 6.40 5.43
C ASP A 197 -4.36 5.90 6.68
N LYS A 198 -5.05 5.89 7.83
CA LYS A 198 -4.56 5.26 9.05
C LYS A 198 -4.57 3.72 8.94
N LEU A 199 -5.63 3.09 8.45
CA LEU A 199 -5.66 1.62 8.24
C LEU A 199 -4.50 1.16 7.34
N MET A 200 -4.27 1.87 6.24
CA MET A 200 -3.33 1.43 5.22
C MET A 200 -1.87 1.71 5.54
N LYS A 201 -1.60 2.62 6.47
CA LYS A 201 -0.27 2.83 7.04
C LYS A 201 -0.01 1.99 8.30
N MET A 202 -0.94 1.10 8.68
CA MET A 202 -0.95 0.46 10.02
C MET A 202 -0.99 1.47 11.19
N ASP A 203 -1.48 2.68 10.94
CA ASP A 203 -1.71 3.77 11.91
C ASP A 203 -2.97 3.50 12.78
N ILE A 204 -3.82 2.49 12.47
CA ILE A 204 -5.08 2.19 13.19
C ILE A 204 -4.90 1.58 14.57
N MET A 205 -3.75 0.96 14.86
CA MET A 205 -3.41 0.60 16.25
C MET A 205 -2.85 1.78 17.06
N VAL A 206 -2.64 2.95 16.45
CA VAL A 206 -1.63 3.91 16.92
C VAL A 206 -2.22 5.32 16.98
N LYS A 207 -3.28 5.48 17.78
CA LYS A 207 -3.77 6.82 18.15
C LYS A 207 -4.34 6.82 19.56
N SER A 208 -3.46 6.78 20.57
CA SER A 208 -3.81 7.27 21.91
C SER A 208 -2.65 7.49 22.88
N SER A 209 -1.38 7.25 22.53
CA SER A 209 -0.29 7.56 23.46
C SER A 209 0.82 8.41 22.82
N GLU A 210 1.18 9.49 23.50
CA GLU A 210 2.38 10.30 23.24
C GLU A 210 3.65 9.42 23.22
N ALA A 211 3.61 8.27 23.90
CA ALA A 211 4.68 7.26 23.92
C ALA A 211 4.99 6.63 22.53
N LEU A 212 4.02 6.53 21.61
CA LEU A 212 4.27 5.99 20.27
C LEU A 212 4.84 7.03 19.32
N ASP A 213 4.57 8.32 19.57
CA ASP A 213 5.15 9.41 18.80
C ASP A 213 6.67 9.51 19.04
N ALA A 214 7.17 9.09 20.21
CA ALA A 214 8.59 9.05 20.58
C ALA A 214 9.33 7.74 20.24
N LEU A 215 8.77 6.90 19.37
CA LEU A 215 9.36 5.59 19.06
C LEU A 215 10.55 5.69 18.10
N CYS A 216 11.76 5.44 18.62
CA CYS A 216 13.03 5.44 17.88
C CYS A 216 13.68 4.04 18.01
N PRO A 217 13.66 3.18 16.97
CA PRO A 217 14.10 1.78 17.10
C PRO A 217 15.55 1.59 17.59
N PHE A 218 16.47 2.46 17.19
CA PHE A 218 17.89 2.42 17.57
C PHE A 218 18.56 3.79 17.41
N ARG A 219 19.76 3.95 17.96
CA ARG A 219 20.57 5.18 17.80
C ARG A 219 21.01 5.35 16.35
N GLY A 220 20.88 6.55 15.79
CA GLY A 220 21.16 6.79 14.37
C GLY A 220 19.99 6.46 13.43
N PHE A 221 18.80 6.23 13.99
CA PHE A 221 17.60 6.07 13.19
C PHE A 221 17.31 7.35 12.38
N ASN A 222 17.26 7.20 11.07
CA ASN A 222 17.11 8.27 10.10
C ASN A 222 15.96 7.97 9.13
N VAL A 223 15.71 8.90 8.20
CA VAL A 223 14.59 8.79 7.26
C VAL A 223 14.70 7.53 6.40
N VAL A 224 15.92 7.17 5.96
CA VAL A 224 16.16 5.96 5.16
C VAL A 224 15.74 4.71 5.91
N TRP A 225 16.18 4.55 7.17
CA TRP A 225 15.82 3.39 8.00
C TRP A 225 14.31 3.30 8.24
N ARG A 226 13.63 4.44 8.41
CA ARG A 226 12.18 4.47 8.56
C ARG A 226 11.47 3.94 7.33
N GLU A 227 11.87 4.39 6.13
CA GLU A 227 11.26 3.90 4.89
C GLU A 227 11.58 2.41 4.66
N VAL A 228 12.82 1.96 4.94
CA VAL A 228 13.21 0.54 4.85
C VAL A 228 12.35 -0.32 5.75
N LEU A 229 12.21 0.05 7.03
CA LEU A 229 11.36 -0.70 7.95
C LEU A 229 9.90 -0.66 7.50
N ASN A 230 9.36 0.49 7.13
CA ASN A 230 7.96 0.58 6.70
C ASN A 230 7.67 -0.27 5.43
N GLY A 231 8.57 -0.25 4.44
CA GLY A 231 8.41 -0.94 3.17
C GLY A 231 8.67 -2.45 3.20
N TYR A 232 9.66 -2.87 3.98
CA TYR A 232 10.18 -4.25 3.97
C TYR A 232 9.80 -5.07 5.20
N THR A 233 9.25 -4.45 6.26
CA THR A 233 8.85 -5.19 7.48
C THR A 233 7.86 -6.30 7.16
N VAL A 234 6.80 -6.04 6.40
CA VAL A 234 5.79 -7.09 6.17
C VAL A 234 6.31 -8.24 5.30
N PRO A 235 7.02 -8.01 4.17
CA PRO A 235 7.70 -9.09 3.46
C PRO A 235 8.65 -9.89 4.35
N PHE A 236 9.42 -9.22 5.21
CA PHE A 236 10.31 -9.89 6.16
C PHE A 236 9.56 -10.73 7.19
N LEU A 237 8.50 -10.19 7.80
CA LEU A 237 7.63 -10.91 8.72
C LEU A 237 6.98 -12.13 8.06
N LEU A 238 6.59 -12.02 6.78
CA LEU A 238 6.08 -13.16 6.01
C LEU A 238 7.12 -14.26 5.82
N LEU A 239 8.37 -13.92 5.52
CA LEU A 239 9.44 -14.92 5.42
C LEU A 239 9.68 -15.61 6.77
N MET A 240 9.64 -14.85 7.86
CA MET A 240 9.76 -15.39 9.22
C MET A 240 8.58 -16.32 9.55
N THR A 241 7.34 -16.00 9.16
CA THR A 241 6.19 -16.88 9.42
C THR A 241 6.23 -18.15 8.56
N ILE A 242 6.77 -18.09 7.34
CA ILE A 242 7.05 -19.28 6.53
C ILE A 242 8.08 -20.18 7.24
N ALA A 243 9.18 -19.59 7.72
CA ALA A 243 10.24 -20.34 8.37
C ALA A 243 9.73 -21.03 9.64
N THR A 244 8.96 -20.32 10.48
CA THR A 244 8.36 -20.90 11.68
C THR A 244 7.32 -21.96 11.35
N LEU A 245 6.47 -21.75 10.34
CA LEU A 245 5.52 -22.77 9.91
C LEU A 245 6.24 -24.02 9.39
N HIS A 246 7.30 -23.86 8.61
CA HIS A 246 8.09 -24.99 8.12
C HIS A 246 8.67 -25.80 9.29
N LEU A 247 9.19 -25.12 10.31
CA LEU A 247 9.68 -25.75 11.54
C LEU A 247 8.55 -26.46 12.30
N ILE A 248 7.39 -25.82 12.49
CA ILE A 248 6.22 -26.40 13.14
C ILE A 248 5.73 -27.62 12.38
N VAL A 249 5.62 -27.58 11.05
CA VAL A 249 5.20 -28.73 10.23
C VAL A 249 6.20 -29.87 10.34
N LYS A 250 7.51 -29.58 10.38
CA LYS A 250 8.56 -30.60 10.56
C LYS A 250 8.45 -31.27 11.94
N LEU A 251 8.26 -30.47 13.00
CA LEU A 251 8.05 -30.97 14.36
C LEU A 251 6.75 -31.75 14.47
N LEU A 252 5.65 -31.22 13.95
CA LEU A 252 4.36 -31.89 13.94
C LEU A 252 4.43 -33.22 13.19
N LYS A 253 5.07 -33.30 12.01
CA LYS A 253 5.27 -34.58 11.30
C LYS A 253 5.99 -35.63 12.15
N HIS A 254 6.90 -35.21 13.03
CA HIS A 254 7.56 -36.09 13.99
C HIS A 254 6.56 -36.68 15.01
N PHE A 255 5.53 -35.90 15.41
CA PHE A 255 4.52 -36.29 16.40
C PHE A 255 3.24 -36.93 15.81
N ARG A 256 3.23 -37.41 14.54
CA ARG A 256 2.09 -38.12 13.90
C ARG A 256 0.68 -37.49 14.09
N PRO A 257 0.46 -36.20 13.81
CA PRO A 257 -0.84 -35.56 13.90
C PRO A 257 -1.80 -36.07 12.82
N SER A 258 -3.09 -35.89 13.06
CA SER A 258 -4.14 -36.21 12.11
C SER A 258 -3.92 -35.50 10.76
N SER A 259 -3.93 -36.31 9.71
CA SER A 259 -3.58 -35.94 8.33
C SER A 259 -4.44 -34.80 7.75
N LEU A 260 -5.66 -34.62 8.25
CA LEU A 260 -6.63 -33.64 7.75
C LEU A 260 -6.37 -32.21 8.25
N ARG A 261 -6.10 -32.01 9.56
CA ARG A 261 -5.87 -30.67 10.14
C ARG A 261 -4.65 -29.97 9.53
N LEU A 262 -3.59 -30.73 9.28
CA LEU A 262 -2.37 -30.23 8.65
C LEU A 262 -2.63 -29.71 7.22
N THR A 263 -3.49 -30.39 6.46
CA THR A 263 -3.84 -30.02 5.07
C THR A 263 -4.60 -28.69 5.04
N TRP A 264 -5.54 -28.49 5.96
CA TRP A 264 -6.28 -27.23 6.09
C TRP A 264 -5.38 -26.06 6.50
N LEU A 265 -4.47 -26.27 7.46
CA LEU A 265 -3.52 -25.24 7.91
C LEU A 265 -2.63 -24.78 6.76
N ILE A 266 -2.07 -25.73 6.00
CA ILE A 266 -1.22 -25.44 4.83
C ILE A 266 -2.02 -24.66 3.77
N THR A 267 -3.24 -25.09 3.47
CA THR A 267 -4.11 -24.41 2.48
C THR A 267 -4.36 -22.96 2.86
N ARG A 268 -4.70 -22.70 4.13
CA ARG A 268 -4.94 -21.34 4.63
C ARG A 268 -3.69 -20.48 4.55
N PHE A 269 -2.54 -21.05 4.89
CA PHE A 269 -1.27 -20.35 4.82
C PHE A 269 -0.89 -19.98 3.38
N CYS A 270 -1.00 -20.91 2.42
CA CYS A 270 -0.68 -20.62 1.01
C CYS A 270 -1.57 -19.49 0.46
N VAL A 271 -2.87 -19.55 0.73
CA VAL A 271 -3.85 -18.52 0.32
C VAL A 271 -3.54 -17.18 0.97
N GLY A 272 -3.36 -17.17 2.30
CA GLY A 272 -3.04 -15.97 3.06
C GLY A 272 -1.73 -15.34 2.63
N TYR A 273 -0.71 -16.15 2.37
CA TYR A 273 0.60 -15.68 1.90
C TYR A 273 0.47 -14.87 0.61
N TYR A 274 -0.22 -15.41 -0.42
CA TYR A 274 -0.44 -14.70 -1.67
C TYR A 274 -1.21 -13.38 -1.46
N ILE A 275 -2.28 -13.40 -0.64
CA ILE A 275 -3.08 -12.20 -0.38
C ILE A 275 -2.21 -11.10 0.27
N ILE A 276 -1.38 -11.45 1.26
CA ILE A 276 -0.58 -10.45 1.98
C ILE A 276 0.59 -9.95 1.12
N ILE A 277 1.29 -10.81 0.39
CA ILE A 277 2.37 -10.36 -0.50
C ILE A 277 1.83 -9.44 -1.61
N ALA A 278 0.67 -9.76 -2.20
CA ALA A 278 0.00 -8.91 -3.17
C ALA A 278 -0.51 -7.59 -2.55
N PHE A 279 -0.98 -7.64 -1.29
CA PHE A 279 -1.36 -6.45 -0.52
C PHE A 279 -0.16 -5.52 -0.30
N CYS A 280 0.98 -6.06 0.11
CA CYS A 280 2.20 -5.32 0.43
C CYS A 280 2.92 -4.77 -0.79
N TYR A 281 2.73 -5.39 -1.97
CA TYR A 281 3.42 -5.03 -3.20
C TYR A 281 3.42 -3.52 -3.50
N LYS A 282 2.28 -2.84 -3.30
CA LYS A 282 2.18 -1.38 -3.50
C LYS A 282 3.10 -0.60 -2.55
N ASN A 283 3.15 -0.98 -1.28
CA ASN A 283 3.99 -0.31 -0.29
C ASN A 283 5.48 -0.58 -0.56
N THR A 284 5.80 -1.79 -0.99
CA THR A 284 7.15 -2.16 -1.43
C THR A 284 7.57 -1.36 -2.66
N CYS A 285 6.73 -1.24 -3.69
CA CYS A 285 7.01 -0.40 -4.87
C CYS A 285 7.29 1.04 -4.46
N ARG A 286 6.41 1.63 -3.64
CA ARG A 286 6.57 2.99 -3.13
C ARG A 286 7.91 3.17 -2.42
N THR A 287 8.27 2.26 -1.52
CA THR A 287 9.52 2.33 -0.75
C THR A 287 10.73 2.25 -1.67
N VAL A 288 10.74 1.28 -2.59
CA VAL A 288 11.82 1.10 -3.57
C VAL A 288 12.00 2.38 -4.38
N PHE A 289 10.92 2.95 -4.91
CA PHE A 289 11.00 4.20 -5.66
C PHE A 289 11.41 5.40 -4.80
N GLN A 290 10.96 5.49 -3.55
CA GLN A 290 11.33 6.59 -2.65
C GLN A 290 12.82 6.57 -2.34
N LEU A 291 13.37 5.38 -2.14
CA LEU A 291 14.80 5.14 -1.90
C LEU A 291 15.68 5.31 -3.15
N LEU A 292 15.08 5.40 -4.35
CA LEU A 292 15.76 5.69 -5.62
C LEU A 292 15.45 7.08 -6.18
N ASN A 293 14.63 7.88 -5.49
CA ASN A 293 14.25 9.20 -5.96
C ASN A 293 15.38 10.21 -5.72
N CYS A 294 16.23 10.37 -6.73
CA CYS A 294 17.38 11.26 -6.71
C CYS A 294 17.04 12.62 -7.35
N LYS A 295 17.61 13.69 -6.79
CA LYS A 295 17.56 15.04 -7.35
C LYS A 295 18.97 15.63 -7.42
N THR A 296 19.17 16.55 -8.34
CA THR A 296 20.46 17.22 -8.56
C THR A 296 20.38 18.66 -8.09
N MET A 297 21.36 19.12 -7.31
CA MET A 297 21.56 20.52 -6.92
C MET A 297 23.05 20.83 -6.97
N ASN A 298 23.48 21.90 -7.65
CA ASN A 298 24.89 22.28 -7.80
C ASN A 298 25.79 21.09 -8.21
N GLU A 299 25.40 20.36 -9.26
CA GLU A 299 26.11 19.18 -9.80
C GLU A 299 26.18 17.95 -8.89
N VAL A 300 25.68 18.02 -7.66
CA VAL A 300 25.62 16.88 -6.73
C VAL A 300 24.24 16.24 -6.80
N THR A 301 24.20 14.93 -7.02
CA THR A 301 22.98 14.11 -6.95
C THR A 301 22.79 13.52 -5.56
N PHE A 302 21.64 13.78 -4.95
CA PHE A 302 21.32 13.32 -3.59
C PHE A 302 19.91 12.73 -3.52
N LEU A 303 19.66 11.94 -2.48
CA LEU A 303 18.38 11.30 -2.23
C LEU A 303 17.34 12.32 -1.75
N TYR A 304 16.22 12.44 -2.46
CA TYR A 304 15.19 13.46 -2.22
C TYR A 304 14.63 13.49 -0.78
N ILE A 305 14.37 12.33 -0.20
CA ILE A 305 13.74 12.22 1.13
C ILE A 305 14.67 12.55 2.30
N ASP A 306 15.98 12.56 2.08
CA ASP A 306 17.00 12.76 3.11
C ASP A 306 17.86 14.02 2.85
N GLY A 307 18.07 14.39 1.59
CA GLY A 307 18.82 15.59 1.22
C GLY A 307 20.34 15.50 1.39
N THR A 308 20.84 14.54 2.19
CA THR A 308 22.27 14.45 2.52
C THR A 308 22.96 13.21 1.97
N VAL A 309 22.24 12.10 1.83
CA VAL A 309 22.80 10.88 1.22
C VAL A 309 22.99 11.08 -0.29
N GLU A 310 24.24 10.93 -0.74
CA GLU A 310 24.58 10.88 -2.16
C GLU A 310 23.95 9.67 -2.83
N CYS A 311 23.51 9.88 -4.06
CA CYS A 311 22.92 8.80 -4.85
C CYS A 311 23.95 7.78 -5.31
N PHE A 312 23.49 6.55 -5.58
CA PHE A 312 24.29 5.37 -5.96
C PHE A 312 25.18 4.80 -4.86
N SER A 313 24.87 5.08 -3.59
CA SER A 313 25.47 4.37 -2.46
C SER A 313 25.19 2.85 -2.51
N LEU A 314 26.05 2.04 -1.89
CA LEU A 314 25.98 0.57 -1.96
C LEU A 314 24.59 -0.01 -1.62
N TRP A 315 23.92 0.55 -0.61
CA TRP A 315 22.58 0.10 -0.22
C TRP A 315 21.51 0.50 -1.26
N GLN A 316 21.69 1.61 -1.98
CA GLN A 316 20.81 1.97 -3.11
C GLN A 316 21.03 1.03 -4.29
N VAL A 317 22.27 0.60 -4.55
CA VAL A 317 22.56 -0.43 -5.57
C VAL A 317 21.84 -1.73 -5.20
N ALA A 318 21.90 -2.17 -3.93
CA ALA A 318 21.12 -3.33 -3.47
C ALA A 318 19.61 -3.13 -3.67
N ASN A 319 19.09 -1.93 -3.43
CA ASN A 319 17.69 -1.58 -3.66
C ASN A 319 17.33 -1.58 -5.18
N MET A 320 18.24 -1.18 -6.06
CA MET A 320 18.07 -1.29 -7.51
C MET A 320 18.06 -2.75 -7.97
N LEU A 321 18.94 -3.60 -7.41
CA LEU A 321 18.92 -5.04 -7.69
C LEU A 321 17.58 -5.64 -7.23
N PHE A 322 17.07 -5.26 -6.06
CA PHE A 322 15.76 -5.70 -5.60
C PHE A 322 14.61 -5.26 -6.52
N LEU A 323 14.66 -4.03 -7.07
CA LEU A 323 13.71 -3.57 -8.09
C LEU A 323 13.72 -4.49 -9.32
N VAL A 324 14.90 -4.80 -9.85
CA VAL A 324 15.07 -5.58 -11.09
C VAL A 324 14.76 -7.06 -10.90
N PHE A 325 15.20 -7.66 -9.79
CA PHE A 325 15.08 -9.11 -9.57
C PHE A 325 13.78 -9.53 -8.88
N TRP A 326 13.10 -8.62 -8.19
CA TRP A 326 11.87 -8.93 -7.46
C TRP A 326 10.70 -8.06 -7.90
N VAL A 327 10.76 -6.74 -7.75
CA VAL A 327 9.59 -5.87 -7.91
C VAL A 327 9.03 -5.87 -9.34
N VAL A 328 9.88 -5.64 -10.34
CA VAL A 328 9.52 -5.62 -11.77
C VAL A 328 9.02 -6.98 -12.27
N PRO A 329 9.71 -8.10 -12.01
CA PRO A 329 9.27 -9.41 -12.47
C PRO A 329 8.10 -10.02 -11.69
N PHE A 330 7.78 -9.52 -10.49
CA PHE A 330 6.74 -10.10 -9.63
C PHE A 330 5.37 -10.26 -10.31
N PRO A 331 4.78 -9.25 -11.00
CA PRO A 331 3.49 -9.43 -11.67
C PRO A 331 3.53 -10.51 -12.77
N LEU A 332 4.66 -10.62 -13.49
CA LEU A 332 4.88 -11.66 -14.49
C LEU A 332 5.01 -13.05 -13.84
N ALA A 333 5.68 -13.14 -12.69
CA ALA A 333 5.79 -14.40 -11.95
C ALA A 333 4.42 -14.89 -11.45
N VAL A 334 3.53 -13.97 -11.04
CA VAL A 334 2.14 -14.30 -10.68
C VAL A 334 1.40 -14.93 -11.86
N VAL A 335 1.43 -14.30 -13.06
CA VAL A 335 0.67 -14.81 -14.21
C VAL A 335 1.27 -16.10 -14.76
N LEU A 336 2.60 -16.15 -14.91
CA LEU A 336 3.30 -17.28 -15.48
C LEU A 336 3.26 -18.48 -14.54
N GLY A 337 3.48 -18.24 -13.25
CA GLY A 337 3.33 -19.27 -12.23
C GLY A 337 1.92 -19.85 -12.26
N TYR A 338 0.88 -19.02 -12.34
CA TYR A 338 -0.49 -19.52 -12.27
C TYR A 338 -0.83 -20.28 -13.55
N TYR A 339 -0.36 -19.82 -14.71
CA TYR A 339 -0.49 -20.55 -15.97
C TYR A 339 0.15 -21.94 -15.92
N LEU A 340 1.38 -22.05 -15.39
CA LEU A 340 2.07 -23.33 -15.23
C LEU A 340 1.37 -24.23 -14.20
N PHE A 341 0.88 -23.64 -13.13
CA PHE A 341 0.16 -24.33 -12.07
C PHE A 341 -1.18 -24.89 -12.59
N LYS A 342 -1.97 -24.09 -13.30
CA LYS A 342 -3.23 -24.51 -13.94
C LYS A 342 -3.04 -25.68 -14.90
N ASN A 343 -1.91 -25.71 -15.62
CA ASN A 343 -1.57 -26.77 -16.56
C ASN A 343 -0.94 -28.01 -15.88
N LYS A 344 -0.98 -28.11 -14.55
CA LYS A 344 -0.38 -29.20 -13.75
C LYS A 344 1.09 -29.46 -14.08
N LYS A 345 1.84 -28.39 -14.38
CA LYS A 345 3.30 -28.43 -14.62
C LYS A 345 4.11 -28.14 -13.36
N ILE A 346 3.52 -27.40 -12.41
CA ILE A 346 4.16 -27.05 -11.14
C ILE A 346 3.18 -27.25 -9.99
N SER A 347 3.72 -27.57 -8.81
CA SER A 347 2.94 -27.65 -7.57
C SER A 347 2.69 -26.27 -6.95
N VAL A 348 1.77 -26.18 -5.99
CA VAL A 348 1.54 -24.96 -5.18
C VAL A 348 2.83 -24.49 -4.49
N THR A 349 3.62 -25.42 -3.95
CA THR A 349 4.90 -25.09 -3.30
C THR A 349 5.86 -24.43 -4.28
N THR A 350 5.95 -24.97 -5.50
CA THR A 350 6.77 -24.39 -6.57
C THR A 350 6.24 -23.02 -6.96
N TYR A 351 4.92 -22.83 -7.05
CA TYR A 351 4.33 -21.51 -7.29
C TYR A 351 4.70 -20.49 -6.20
N LEU A 352 4.71 -20.88 -4.92
CA LEU A 352 5.15 -19.96 -3.85
C LEU A 352 6.62 -19.55 -4.00
N ILE A 353 7.47 -20.44 -4.50
CA ILE A 353 8.87 -20.11 -4.81
C ILE A 353 8.95 -19.05 -5.93
N PHE A 354 8.05 -19.09 -6.93
CA PHE A 354 7.97 -18.03 -7.95
C PHE A 354 7.64 -16.67 -7.33
N LEU A 355 6.86 -16.62 -6.26
CA LEU A 355 6.55 -15.36 -5.58
C LEU A 355 7.74 -14.83 -4.76
N ILE A 356 8.55 -15.72 -4.20
CA ILE A 356 9.74 -15.34 -3.40
C ILE A 356 10.91 -14.93 -4.31
N PHE A 357 11.12 -15.66 -5.41
CA PHE A 357 12.22 -15.42 -6.36
C PHE A 357 11.72 -15.25 -7.81
N PRO A 358 10.98 -14.15 -8.12
CA PRO A 358 10.31 -13.97 -9.41
C PRO A 358 11.24 -14.12 -10.61
N MET A 359 12.32 -13.34 -10.66
CA MET A 359 13.23 -13.34 -11.81
C MET A 359 13.88 -14.69 -12.05
N PHE A 360 14.41 -15.31 -10.99
CA PHE A 360 15.08 -16.60 -11.09
C PHE A 360 14.14 -17.69 -11.62
N CYS A 361 12.91 -17.74 -11.12
CA CYS A 361 11.91 -18.69 -11.58
C CYS A 361 11.47 -18.44 -13.01
N ILE A 362 11.26 -17.19 -13.42
CA ILE A 362 10.94 -16.84 -14.81
C ILE A 362 12.06 -17.28 -15.75
N LEU A 363 13.31 -16.93 -15.45
CA LEU A 363 14.45 -17.34 -16.26
C LEU A 363 14.55 -18.86 -16.35
N ARG A 364 14.45 -19.56 -15.21
CA ARG A 364 14.43 -21.02 -15.18
C ARG A 364 13.33 -21.59 -16.07
N THR A 365 12.12 -21.02 -16.06
CA THR A 365 11.02 -21.52 -16.91
C THR A 365 11.28 -21.38 -18.39
N CYS A 366 11.97 -20.32 -18.82
CA CYS A 366 12.34 -20.11 -20.22
C CYS A 366 13.32 -21.21 -20.72
N PHE A 367 14.17 -21.73 -19.84
CA PHE A 367 15.21 -22.71 -20.20
C PHE A 367 14.84 -24.16 -19.88
N SER A 368 13.76 -24.44 -19.13
CA SER A 368 13.43 -25.79 -18.65
C SER A 368 12.29 -26.44 -19.44
N ARG A 369 12.46 -27.73 -19.76
CA ARG A 369 11.39 -28.59 -20.28
C ARG A 369 10.55 -29.13 -19.12
N TRP A 370 9.38 -28.54 -18.91
CA TRP A 370 8.45 -28.96 -17.86
C TRP A 370 7.72 -30.24 -18.27
N LYS A 371 7.90 -31.31 -17.50
CA LYS A 371 7.07 -32.52 -17.57
C LYS A 371 5.87 -32.38 -16.64
N ARG A 372 4.77 -33.05 -16.97
CA ARG A 372 3.56 -33.08 -16.15
C ARG A 372 3.88 -33.72 -14.79
N THR A 373 3.57 -33.03 -13.70
CA THR A 373 3.76 -33.58 -12.36
C THR A 373 2.67 -34.60 -12.06
N GLY A 374 3.04 -35.77 -11.53
CA GLY A 374 2.10 -36.69 -10.90
C GLY A 374 1.74 -36.14 -9.52
N GLU A 375 0.48 -35.73 -9.33
CA GLU A 375 0.00 -35.16 -8.08
C GLU A 375 -0.82 -36.18 -7.27
N THR A 376 -0.74 -36.07 -5.95
CA THR A 376 -1.50 -36.88 -4.98
C THR A 376 -2.84 -36.19 -4.65
N ASP A 377 -3.87 -36.93 -4.19
CA ASP A 377 -5.18 -36.35 -3.82
C ASP A 377 -5.09 -35.16 -2.86
N ARG A 378 -4.11 -35.18 -1.92
CA ARG A 378 -3.88 -34.06 -1.00
C ARG A 378 -3.37 -32.80 -1.70
N SER A 379 -2.43 -32.95 -2.65
CA SER A 379 -1.92 -31.80 -3.42
C SER A 379 -3.00 -31.21 -4.32
N ASP A 380 -3.89 -32.04 -4.85
CA ASP A 380 -5.02 -31.62 -5.67
C ASP A 380 -6.03 -30.78 -4.86
N PHE A 381 -6.32 -31.16 -3.61
CA PHE A 381 -7.18 -30.35 -2.73
C PHE A 381 -6.61 -28.95 -2.44
N ILE A 382 -5.34 -28.88 -2.02
CA ILE A 382 -4.66 -27.61 -1.74
C ILE A 382 -4.60 -26.76 -3.02
N GLY A 383 -4.26 -27.40 -4.14
CA GLY A 383 -4.19 -26.78 -5.45
C GLY A 383 -5.51 -26.15 -5.88
N ASN A 384 -6.61 -26.89 -5.81
CA ASN A 384 -7.93 -26.39 -6.21
C ASN A 384 -8.34 -25.16 -5.37
N ARG A 385 -8.10 -25.18 -4.05
CA ARG A 385 -8.39 -24.03 -3.17
C ARG A 385 -7.48 -22.82 -3.41
N PHE A 386 -6.25 -23.06 -3.85
CA PHE A 386 -5.32 -22.00 -4.22
C PHE A 386 -5.68 -21.39 -5.59
N ALA A 387 -6.10 -22.21 -6.56
CA ALA A 387 -6.57 -21.78 -7.88
C ALA A 387 -7.79 -20.86 -7.79
N GLU A 388 -8.71 -21.13 -6.84
CA GLU A 388 -9.92 -20.33 -6.59
C GLU A 388 -9.62 -18.82 -6.42
N ILE A 389 -8.43 -18.44 -5.93
CA ILE A 389 -8.01 -17.04 -5.75
C ILE A 389 -7.91 -16.28 -7.09
N PHE A 390 -7.39 -16.96 -8.12
CA PHE A 390 -7.13 -16.34 -9.43
C PHE A 390 -8.33 -16.47 -10.36
N GLU A 391 -9.15 -17.50 -10.19
CA GLU A 391 -10.31 -17.80 -11.03
C GLU A 391 -11.60 -17.12 -10.57
N GLN A 392 -11.67 -16.66 -9.32
CA GLN A 392 -12.81 -15.93 -8.80
C GLN A 392 -12.31 -14.62 -8.17
N PRO A 393 -12.87 -13.46 -8.58
CA PRO A 393 -14.20 -13.29 -9.19
C PRO A 393 -14.25 -13.16 -10.73
N TYR A 394 -13.14 -13.46 -11.42
CA TYR A 394 -12.97 -13.11 -12.84
C TYR A 394 -13.53 -14.16 -13.81
N ARG A 395 -13.83 -13.76 -15.05
CA ARG A 395 -14.13 -14.70 -16.14
C ARG A 395 -12.87 -15.49 -16.46
N GLU A 396 -13.02 -16.72 -16.94
CA GLU A 396 -11.88 -17.64 -17.19
C GLU A 396 -10.81 -17.05 -18.11
N LYS A 397 -11.21 -16.24 -19.11
CA LYS A 397 -10.27 -15.54 -20.01
C LYS A 397 -9.42 -14.45 -19.34
N PHE A 398 -9.73 -14.06 -18.11
CA PHE A 398 -9.07 -12.99 -17.36
C PHE A 398 -8.35 -13.53 -16.11
N PHE A 399 -7.83 -14.75 -16.16
CA PHE A 399 -7.01 -15.30 -15.08
C PHE A 399 -5.78 -14.44 -14.73
N TRP A 400 -5.33 -13.58 -15.65
CA TRP A 400 -4.22 -12.65 -15.48
C TRP A 400 -4.60 -11.33 -14.82
N TRP A 401 -5.87 -11.12 -14.46
CA TRP A 401 -6.35 -9.84 -13.95
C TRP A 401 -5.67 -9.43 -12.64
N GLU A 402 -5.34 -10.40 -11.79
CA GLU A 402 -4.57 -10.14 -10.56
C GLU A 402 -3.20 -9.53 -10.87
N SER A 403 -2.48 -10.04 -11.87
CA SER A 403 -1.20 -9.46 -12.31
C SER A 403 -1.37 -8.05 -12.88
N TRP A 404 -2.46 -7.80 -13.63
CA TRP A 404 -2.77 -6.46 -14.12
C TRP A 404 -2.95 -5.45 -12.98
N ARG A 405 -3.64 -5.83 -11.91
CA ARG A 405 -3.81 -4.98 -10.71
C ARG A 405 -2.49 -4.67 -10.02
N LEU A 406 -1.51 -5.58 -10.08
CA LEU A 406 -0.16 -5.33 -9.57
C LEU A 406 0.59 -4.34 -10.47
N ILE A 407 0.55 -4.52 -11.80
CA ILE A 407 1.17 -3.60 -12.78
C ILE A 407 0.62 -2.18 -12.62
N GLU A 408 -0.70 -2.05 -12.47
CA GLU A 408 -1.37 -0.79 -12.20
C GLU A 408 -0.76 -0.07 -10.99
N ARG A 409 -0.62 -0.77 -9.86
CA ARG A 409 -0.02 -0.24 -8.63
C ARG A 409 1.44 0.14 -8.81
N PHE A 410 2.20 -0.63 -9.59
CA PHE A 410 3.60 -0.34 -9.93
C PHE A 410 3.71 0.99 -10.69
N ILE A 411 2.94 1.15 -11.77
CA ILE A 411 2.96 2.36 -12.62
C ILE A 411 2.56 3.59 -11.81
N VAL A 412 1.42 3.52 -11.09
CA VAL A 412 0.91 4.66 -10.30
C VAL A 412 1.89 5.02 -9.19
N SER A 413 2.52 4.03 -8.53
CA SER A 413 3.52 4.30 -7.49
C SER A 413 4.77 4.99 -8.05
N GLY A 414 5.24 4.58 -9.24
CA GLY A 414 6.40 5.20 -9.88
C GLY A 414 6.14 6.68 -10.19
N ILE A 415 5.04 6.97 -10.88
CA ILE A 415 4.66 8.35 -11.22
C ILE A 415 4.47 9.19 -9.96
N ALA A 416 3.75 8.66 -8.95
CA ALA A 416 3.45 9.41 -7.73
C ALA A 416 4.68 9.73 -6.88
N VAL A 417 5.75 8.92 -6.96
CA VAL A 417 6.98 9.10 -6.16
C VAL A 417 8.03 9.95 -6.88
N PHE A 418 8.30 9.68 -8.17
CA PHE A 418 9.35 10.40 -8.91
C PHE A 418 8.94 11.83 -9.28
N LEU A 419 7.64 12.07 -9.52
CA LEU A 419 7.10 13.40 -9.77
C LEU A 419 6.76 14.09 -8.44
N THR A 420 7.73 14.83 -7.93
CA THR A 420 7.61 15.57 -6.66
C THR A 420 6.76 16.83 -6.81
N ASN A 421 6.76 17.46 -7.99
CA ASN A 421 5.90 18.60 -8.26
C ASN A 421 4.44 18.12 -8.43
N PRO A 422 3.49 18.66 -7.64
CA PRO A 422 2.12 18.18 -7.65
C PRO A 422 1.38 18.44 -8.96
N ILE A 423 1.67 19.54 -9.69
CA ILE A 423 1.07 19.80 -11.01
C ILE A 423 1.51 18.74 -12.00
N TYR A 424 2.82 18.49 -12.14
CA TYR A 424 3.30 17.45 -13.05
C TYR A 424 2.75 16.09 -12.64
N ARG A 425 2.75 15.77 -11.35
CA ARG A 425 2.18 14.52 -10.86
C ARG A 425 0.72 14.34 -11.31
N ILE A 426 -0.12 15.37 -11.20
CA ILE A 426 -1.51 15.30 -11.67
C ILE A 426 -1.61 15.23 -13.19
N LEU A 427 -0.81 16.03 -13.90
CA LEU A 427 -0.77 16.07 -15.36
C LEU A 427 -0.48 14.68 -15.96
N TYR A 428 0.43 13.91 -15.34
CA TYR A 428 0.76 12.55 -15.76
C TYR A 428 -0.19 11.49 -15.19
N LEU A 429 -0.65 11.63 -13.94
CA LEU A 429 -1.57 10.66 -13.36
C LEU A 429 -2.96 10.69 -14.02
N THR A 430 -3.44 11.84 -14.47
CA THR A 430 -4.76 11.99 -15.10
C THR A 430 -4.94 11.11 -16.35
N PRO A 431 -4.10 11.22 -17.40
CA PRO A 431 -4.21 10.37 -18.58
C PRO A 431 -3.96 8.89 -18.26
N VAL A 432 -3.09 8.58 -17.29
CA VAL A 432 -2.85 7.21 -16.84
C VAL A 432 -4.09 6.61 -16.19
N PHE A 433 -4.73 7.32 -15.25
CA PHE A 433 -5.97 6.86 -14.62
C PHE A 433 -7.12 6.74 -15.61
N ALA A 434 -7.23 7.66 -16.58
CA ALA A 434 -8.22 7.57 -17.65
C ALA A 434 -7.99 6.32 -18.51
N SER A 435 -6.74 6.03 -18.89
CA SER A 435 -6.37 4.86 -19.67
C SER A 435 -6.64 3.55 -18.91
N LEU A 436 -6.28 3.50 -17.63
CA LEU A 436 -6.52 2.34 -16.76
C LEU A 436 -8.03 2.09 -16.55
N SER A 437 -8.80 3.16 -16.32
CA SER A 437 -10.25 3.09 -16.19
C SER A 437 -10.90 2.62 -17.49
N TYR A 438 -10.50 3.20 -18.63
CA TYR A 438 -10.98 2.77 -19.94
C TYR A 438 -10.70 1.28 -20.20
N PHE A 439 -9.48 0.83 -19.91
CA PHE A 439 -9.12 -0.58 -20.05
C PHE A 439 -9.96 -1.48 -19.12
N HIS A 440 -10.17 -1.07 -17.86
CA HIS A 440 -11.04 -1.76 -16.92
C HIS A 440 -12.47 -1.95 -17.46
N PHE A 441 -13.07 -0.87 -17.96
CA PHE A 441 -14.42 -0.88 -18.54
C PHE A 441 -14.50 -1.76 -19.78
N ARG A 442 -13.52 -1.64 -20.68
CA ARG A 442 -13.47 -2.38 -21.95
C ARG A 442 -13.35 -3.88 -21.73
N MET A 443 -12.54 -4.29 -20.76
CA MET A 443 -12.28 -5.70 -20.47
C MET A 443 -13.41 -6.35 -19.67
N ASN A 444 -14.03 -5.62 -18.74
CA ASN A 444 -15.12 -6.09 -17.90
C ASN A 444 -14.81 -7.48 -17.29
N PRO A 445 -13.85 -7.56 -16.36
CA PRO A 445 -13.21 -8.82 -15.99
C PRO A 445 -14.11 -9.79 -15.20
N TYR A 446 -15.18 -9.29 -14.58
CA TYR A 446 -16.02 -10.04 -13.64
C TYR A 446 -17.02 -11.01 -14.29
N LYS A 447 -17.33 -12.12 -13.60
CA LYS A 447 -18.42 -13.04 -13.99
C LYS A 447 -19.79 -12.35 -13.88
N ARG A 448 -20.77 -12.74 -14.73
CA ARG A 448 -22.13 -12.14 -14.74
C ARG A 448 -22.87 -12.33 -13.40
N SER A 449 -22.64 -13.47 -12.74
CA SER A 449 -23.17 -13.76 -11.40
C SER A 449 -22.62 -12.84 -10.31
N MET A 450 -21.55 -12.10 -10.56
CA MET A 450 -20.86 -11.22 -9.62
C MET A 450 -21.05 -9.73 -9.96
N TYR A 451 -22.28 -9.36 -10.34
CA TYR A 451 -22.62 -8.00 -10.76
C TYR A 451 -22.37 -6.94 -9.67
N ILE A 452 -22.51 -7.31 -8.38
CA ILE A 452 -22.26 -6.41 -7.24
C ILE A 452 -20.78 -6.00 -7.19
N LEU A 453 -19.87 -6.96 -7.35
CA LEU A 453 -18.41 -6.71 -7.38
C LEU A 453 -18.04 -5.81 -8.55
N LYS A 454 -18.59 -6.09 -9.74
CA LYS A 454 -18.40 -5.25 -10.92
C LYS A 454 -18.81 -3.80 -10.67
N ARG A 455 -20.02 -3.59 -10.11
CA ARG A 455 -20.53 -2.25 -9.79
C ARG A 455 -19.65 -1.56 -8.75
N LEU A 456 -19.26 -2.27 -7.69
CA LEU A 456 -18.41 -1.70 -6.64
C LEU A 456 -17.05 -1.26 -7.18
N ASP A 457 -16.38 -2.07 -8.00
CA ASP A 457 -15.07 -1.72 -8.56
C ASP A 457 -15.19 -0.58 -9.59
N THR A 458 -16.25 -0.58 -10.40
CA THR A 458 -16.61 0.53 -11.31
C THR A 458 -16.79 1.85 -10.56
N VAL A 459 -17.59 1.83 -9.49
CA VAL A 459 -17.83 3.00 -8.63
C VAL A 459 -16.52 3.45 -7.97
N SER A 460 -15.67 2.50 -7.55
CA SER A 460 -14.35 2.81 -6.99
C SER A 460 -13.47 3.59 -7.97
N TRP A 461 -13.42 3.18 -9.23
CA TRP A 461 -12.69 3.90 -10.29
C TRP A 461 -13.25 5.30 -10.56
N PHE A 462 -14.57 5.44 -10.56
CA PHE A 462 -15.24 6.74 -10.71
C PHE A 462 -14.86 7.70 -9.57
N PHE A 463 -14.94 7.25 -8.32
CA PHE A 463 -14.53 8.06 -7.16
C PHE A 463 -13.04 8.39 -7.16
N LEU A 464 -12.17 7.48 -7.60
CA LEU A 464 -10.73 7.78 -7.76
C LEU A 464 -10.48 8.87 -8.79
N SER A 465 -11.22 8.86 -9.90
CA SER A 465 -11.13 9.88 -10.95
C SER A 465 -11.58 11.26 -10.45
N ILE A 466 -12.69 11.32 -9.70
CA ILE A 466 -13.13 12.55 -9.03
C ILE A 466 -12.09 13.05 -8.04
N HIS A 467 -11.55 12.15 -7.19
CA HIS A 467 -10.56 12.52 -6.19
C HIS A 467 -9.27 13.06 -6.84
N LEU A 468 -8.86 12.47 -7.97
CA LEU A 468 -7.73 12.96 -8.76
C LEU A 468 -7.98 14.36 -9.34
N PHE A 469 -9.18 14.61 -9.87
CA PHE A 469 -9.59 15.93 -10.37
C PHE A 469 -9.59 16.99 -9.26
N ILE A 470 -10.21 16.70 -8.10
CA ILE A 470 -10.25 17.61 -6.94
C ILE A 470 -8.83 17.92 -6.46
N ASN A 471 -7.95 16.91 -6.36
CA ASN A 471 -6.57 17.13 -5.99
C ASN A 471 -5.83 17.96 -7.04
N GLY A 472 -6.16 17.80 -8.32
CA GLY A 472 -5.71 18.65 -9.42
C GLY A 472 -5.96 20.13 -9.15
N MET A 473 -7.21 20.46 -8.88
CA MET A 473 -7.62 21.83 -8.55
C MET A 473 -6.88 22.36 -7.32
N ARG A 474 -6.78 21.56 -6.25
CA ARG A 474 -6.06 21.95 -5.03
C ARG A 474 -4.57 22.20 -5.27
N ALA A 475 -3.92 21.40 -6.12
CA ALA A 475 -2.50 21.58 -6.44
C ALA A 475 -2.23 22.87 -7.22
N VAL A 476 -3.14 23.24 -8.14
CA VAL A 476 -3.07 24.51 -8.88
C VAL A 476 -3.20 25.68 -7.90
N VAL A 477 -4.23 25.68 -7.05
CA VAL A 477 -4.42 26.72 -6.02
C VAL A 477 -3.19 26.84 -5.12
N TYR A 478 -2.66 25.72 -4.64
CA TYR A 478 -1.49 25.69 -3.75
C TYR A 478 -0.21 26.26 -4.38
N ILE A 479 0.06 25.97 -5.66
CA ILE A 479 1.29 26.45 -6.32
C ILE A 479 1.19 27.92 -6.71
N TYR A 480 0.04 28.34 -7.24
CA TYR A 480 -0.12 29.70 -7.74
C TYR A 480 -0.45 30.72 -6.65
N ASP A 481 -0.70 30.28 -5.42
CA ASP A 481 -1.10 31.16 -4.30
C ASP A 481 -2.26 32.06 -4.72
N VAL A 482 -3.18 31.49 -5.51
CA VAL A 482 -4.46 32.14 -5.79
C VAL A 482 -5.10 32.28 -4.42
N PRO A 483 -5.50 33.51 -3.98
CA PRO A 483 -6.19 33.67 -2.71
C PRO A 483 -7.32 32.64 -2.69
N ASN A 484 -7.52 32.00 -1.53
CA ASN A 484 -8.50 30.92 -1.30
C ASN A 484 -9.89 31.38 -1.77
N ILE A 485 -10.15 31.34 -3.07
CA ILE A 485 -11.46 31.48 -3.65
C ILE A 485 -12.05 30.13 -3.32
N ASP A 486 -12.98 30.15 -2.37
CA ASP A 486 -13.71 28.98 -1.93
C ASP A 486 -14.52 28.48 -3.14
N PHE A 487 -13.87 27.74 -4.01
CA PHE A 487 -14.40 27.35 -5.32
C PHE A 487 -15.63 26.45 -5.15
N ILE A 488 -15.73 25.80 -3.98
CA ILE A 488 -16.91 25.04 -3.57
C ILE A 488 -18.06 25.99 -3.22
N SER A 489 -17.82 27.14 -2.56
CA SER A 489 -18.88 28.12 -2.30
C SER A 489 -19.36 28.73 -3.61
N HIS A 490 -18.45 29.11 -4.51
CA HIS A 490 -18.83 29.68 -5.82
C HIS A 490 -19.45 28.66 -6.78
N ALA A 491 -19.05 27.38 -6.73
CA ALA A 491 -19.71 26.34 -7.52
C ALA A 491 -21.12 26.01 -6.97
N LEU A 492 -21.31 26.04 -5.65
CA LEU A 492 -22.63 25.94 -5.02
C LEU A 492 -23.51 27.18 -5.28
N GLU A 493 -22.89 28.36 -5.38
CA GLU A 493 -23.58 29.62 -5.68
C GLU A 493 -23.93 29.72 -7.17
N ALA A 494 -23.05 29.27 -8.07
CA ALA A 494 -23.34 29.12 -9.49
C ALA A 494 -24.41 28.04 -9.76
N ALA A 495 -24.44 26.96 -8.96
CA ALA A 495 -25.51 25.96 -9.02
C ALA A 495 -26.86 26.51 -8.52
N LYS A 496 -26.85 27.43 -7.54
CA LYS A 496 -28.03 28.16 -7.06
C LYS A 496 -28.55 29.24 -8.01
N ILE A 497 -27.72 29.72 -8.92
CA ILE A 497 -28.10 30.69 -9.97
C ILE A 497 -28.69 29.96 -11.21
N LEU A 498 -28.50 28.63 -11.30
CA LEU A 498 -29.03 27.76 -12.35
C LEU A 498 -30.32 27.01 -11.94
N GLU A 499 -30.73 27.12 -10.67
CA GLU A 499 -32.10 26.85 -10.18
C GLU A 499 -32.91 28.14 -10.18
#